data_AF-A0A7C4BNH2-F1
#
_entry.id   AF-A0A7C4BNH2-F1
#
_cell.length_a   1.000
_cell.length_b   1.000
_cell.length_c   1.000
_cell.angle_alpha   90.00
_cell.angle_beta   90.00
_cell.angle_gamma   90.00
#
_symmetry.space_group_name_H-M   'P 1'
#
loop_
_entity.id
_entity.type
_entity.pdbx_description
1 polymer ?
#
loop_
_entity_poly.entity_id
_entity_poly.type
_entity_poly.pdbx_seq_one_letter_code
_entity_poly.pdbx_strand_id
1 'polypeptide(L)'
;SQWKGADAQTKITDERWHHIAGSYDLENLRIYVDGKMEKESKYKGPPDPVDQPMTFGDMENFHPILGVLDEVGIFNKALSANEIVSIMDKGLDLSINPVLTNGKLTTTWSKIKAK
;
A
#
# COMPACT_ATOMS: atom_id res chain seq x y z
N SER A 1 12.48 -4.59 -22.50
CA SER A 1 12.57 -3.85 -21.21
C SER A 1 12.47 -4.87 -20.10
N GLN A 2 13.29 -4.75 -19.05
CA GLN A 2 13.12 -5.54 -17.84
C GLN A 2 12.19 -4.78 -16.90
N TRP A 3 11.23 -5.48 -16.29
CA TRP A 3 10.38 -4.91 -15.25
C TRP A 3 11.26 -4.40 -14.11
N LYS A 4 10.98 -3.18 -13.65
CA LYS A 4 11.64 -2.59 -12.47
C LYS A 4 10.75 -2.92 -11.28
N GLY A 5 11.24 -3.73 -10.35
CA GLY A 5 10.46 -4.23 -9.24
C GLY A 5 11.29 -4.44 -7.97
N ALA A 6 10.59 -4.60 -6.86
CA ALA A 6 11.12 -5.08 -5.60
C ALA A 6 10.27 -6.28 -5.18
N ASP A 7 10.80 -7.48 -5.41
CA ASP A 7 10.09 -8.73 -5.14
C ASP A 7 10.39 -9.20 -3.71
N ALA A 8 9.33 -9.37 -2.92
CA ALA A 8 9.39 -9.96 -1.59
C ALA A 8 9.60 -11.49 -1.67
N GLN A 9 10.10 -12.09 -0.59
CA GLN A 9 10.33 -13.54 -0.50
C GLN A 9 9.35 -14.24 0.44
N THR A 10 8.68 -13.50 1.33
CA THR A 10 7.71 -14.10 2.25
C THR A 10 6.53 -14.71 1.48
N LYS A 11 6.25 -15.98 1.79
CA LYS A 11 5.06 -16.67 1.28
C LYS A 11 3.84 -16.15 2.04
N ILE A 12 2.93 -15.51 1.31
CA ILE A 12 1.69 -14.91 1.83
C ILE A 12 0.42 -15.70 1.49
N THR A 13 0.57 -16.90 0.91
CA THR A 13 -0.52 -17.80 0.52
C THR A 13 -0.79 -18.86 1.58
N ASP A 14 -0.83 -18.44 2.84
CA ASP A 14 -0.99 -19.31 4.01
C ASP A 14 -2.32 -19.10 4.76
N GLU A 15 -3.29 -18.48 4.07
CA GLU A 15 -4.65 -18.21 4.57
C GLU A 15 -4.71 -17.25 5.76
N ARG A 16 -3.64 -16.47 6.02
CA ARG A 16 -3.61 -15.42 7.03
C ARG A 16 -3.64 -14.03 6.40
N TRP A 17 -4.05 -13.05 7.20
CA TRP A 17 -3.90 -11.65 6.84
C TRP A 17 -2.42 -11.28 6.80
N HIS A 18 -2.01 -10.65 5.71
CA HIS A 18 -0.69 -10.06 5.54
C HIS A 18 -0.83 -8.60 5.16
N HIS A 19 0.02 -7.75 5.73
CA HIS A 19 0.10 -6.35 5.36
C HIS A 19 1.20 -6.15 4.32
N ILE A 20 0.83 -5.69 3.12
CA ILE A 20 1.75 -5.43 2.01
C ILE A 20 1.81 -3.93 1.73
N ALA A 21 3.02 -3.38 1.67
CA ALA A 21 3.22 -1.99 1.30
C ALA A 21 4.38 -1.81 0.31
N GLY A 22 4.16 -1.00 -0.72
CA GLY A 22 5.19 -0.48 -1.62
C GLY A 22 5.49 0.99 -1.30
N SER A 23 6.76 1.39 -1.38
CA SER A 23 7.18 2.80 -1.22
C SER A 23 8.21 3.17 -2.28
N TYR A 24 8.06 4.34 -2.88
CA TYR A 24 8.95 4.82 -3.94
C TYR A 24 9.26 6.31 -3.78
N ASP A 25 10.55 6.64 -3.63
CA ASP A 25 11.05 8.00 -3.34
C ASP A 25 11.75 8.67 -4.54
N LEU A 26 11.53 8.16 -5.76
CA LEU A 26 12.21 8.56 -7.01
C LEU A 26 13.68 8.14 -7.11
N GLU A 27 14.23 7.44 -6.09
CA GLU A 27 15.57 6.86 -6.12
C GLU A 27 15.58 5.35 -5.85
N ASN A 28 14.68 4.86 -5.00
CA ASN A 28 14.61 3.48 -4.53
C ASN A 28 13.15 3.03 -4.40
N LEU A 29 12.87 1.86 -4.96
CA LEU A 29 11.62 1.12 -4.78
C LEU A 29 11.79 0.13 -3.64
N ARG A 30 10.84 0.11 -2.71
CA ARG A 30 10.86 -0.76 -1.53
C ARG A 30 9.56 -1.53 -1.42
N ILE A 31 9.67 -2.79 -0.97
CA ILE A 31 8.54 -3.64 -0.60
C ILE A 31 8.65 -4.03 0.87
N TYR A 32 7.52 -3.99 1.56
CA TYR A 32 7.38 -4.36 2.96
C TYR A 32 6.31 -5.45 3.08
N VAL A 33 6.60 -6.46 3.88
CA VAL A 33 5.65 -7.51 4.28
C VAL A 33 5.59 -7.51 5.80
N ASP A 34 4.38 -7.43 6.33
CA ASP A 34 4.11 -7.41 7.78
C ASP A 34 4.97 -6.37 8.51
N GLY A 35 5.04 -5.16 7.92
CA GLY A 35 5.74 -4.00 8.46
C GLY A 35 7.26 -4.02 8.29
N LYS A 36 7.84 -5.13 7.82
CA LYS A 36 9.29 -5.27 7.63
C LYS A 36 9.67 -5.07 6.17
N MET A 37 10.69 -4.26 5.91
CA MET A 37 11.26 -4.15 4.56
C MET A 37 11.93 -5.47 4.16
N GLU A 38 11.52 -6.04 3.03
CA GLU A 38 12.14 -7.26 2.50
C GLU A 38 13.11 -6.98 1.37
N LYS A 39 12.80 -5.98 0.54
CA LYS A 39 13.63 -5.64 -0.61
C LYS A 39 13.64 -4.14 -0.85
N GLU A 40 14.82 -3.67 -1.23
CA GLU A 40 15.06 -2.37 -1.83
C GLU A 40 15.75 -2.59 -3.20
N SER A 41 15.24 -1.90 -4.22
CA SER A 41 15.79 -1.89 -5.57
C SER A 41 16.03 -0.45 -5.99
N LYS A 42 17.24 -0.14 -6.47
CA LYS A 42 17.58 1.19 -6.95
C LYS A 42 16.85 1.47 -8.27
N TYR A 43 16.04 2.52 -8.29
CA TYR A 43 15.38 3.01 -9.49
C TYR A 43 15.28 4.53 -9.43
N LYS A 44 16.01 5.22 -10.32
CA LYS A 44 16.08 6.68 -10.33
C LYS A 44 15.18 7.25 -11.42
N GLY A 45 14.28 8.16 -11.04
CA GLY A 45 13.43 8.91 -11.97
C GLY A 45 11.92 8.79 -11.67
N PRO A 46 11.05 9.38 -12.49
CA PRO A 46 9.61 9.20 -12.31
C PRO A 46 9.18 7.76 -12.61
N PRO A 47 8.04 7.30 -12.06
CA PRO A 47 7.37 6.10 -12.56
C PRO A 47 7.10 6.23 -14.06
N ASP A 48 7.13 5.10 -14.77
CA ASP A 48 6.77 5.08 -16.18
C ASP A 48 5.29 5.49 -16.31
N PRO A 49 4.92 6.35 -17.28
CA PRO A 49 3.54 6.81 -17.43
C PRO A 49 2.62 5.63 -17.80
N VAL A 50 1.44 5.60 -17.20
CA VAL A 50 0.42 4.56 -17.44
C VAL A 50 -0.87 5.26 -17.87
N ASP A 51 -1.45 4.83 -18.99
CA ASP A 51 -2.74 5.27 -19.54
C ASP A 51 -3.87 4.27 -19.26
N GLN A 52 -3.56 3.16 -18.60
CA GLN A 52 -4.49 2.10 -18.22
C GLN A 52 -5.08 2.32 -16.81
N PRO A 53 -6.30 1.82 -16.54
CA PRO A 53 -6.84 1.80 -15.19
C PRO A 53 -5.94 1.06 -14.22
N MET A 54 -5.82 1.57 -13.00
CA MET A 54 -5.18 0.85 -11.92
C MET A 54 -6.15 -0.17 -11.33
N THR A 55 -5.76 -1.43 -11.32
CA THR A 55 -6.55 -2.55 -10.80
C THR A 55 -5.89 -3.11 -9.55
N PHE A 56 -6.72 -3.61 -8.62
CA PHE A 56 -6.28 -4.33 -7.42
C PHE A 56 -6.94 -5.70 -7.43
N GLY A 57 -6.17 -6.73 -7.10
CA GLY A 57 -6.67 -8.10 -7.04
C GLY A 57 -6.90 -8.76 -8.40
N ASP A 58 -6.74 -8.03 -9.49
CA ASP A 58 -6.83 -8.52 -10.84
C ASP A 58 -5.83 -7.77 -11.71
N MET A 59 -5.24 -8.45 -12.68
CA MET A 59 -4.41 -7.85 -13.71
C MET A 59 -4.88 -8.45 -15.03
N GLU A 60 -5.14 -7.59 -16.01
CA GLU A 60 -5.71 -7.98 -17.30
C GLU A 60 -4.87 -9.12 -17.93
N ASN A 61 -5.46 -10.31 -18.05
CA ASN A 61 -4.83 -11.55 -18.55
C ASN A 61 -3.78 -12.20 -17.64
N PHE A 62 -3.73 -11.84 -16.36
CA PHE A 62 -2.86 -12.44 -15.33
C PHE A 62 -3.68 -13.09 -14.20
N HIS A 63 -2.99 -13.82 -13.33
CA HIS A 63 -3.61 -14.58 -12.24
C HIS A 63 -4.29 -13.62 -11.23
N PRO A 64 -5.63 -13.65 -11.11
CA PRO A 64 -6.32 -12.87 -10.09
C PRO A 64 -5.93 -13.37 -8.70
N ILE A 65 -6.03 -12.50 -7.70
CA ILE A 65 -5.85 -12.94 -6.32
C ILE A 65 -6.98 -13.91 -5.96
N LEU A 66 -6.63 -14.98 -5.26
CA LEU A 66 -7.58 -15.88 -4.62
C LEU A 66 -7.58 -15.55 -3.13
N GLY A 67 -8.22 -14.43 -2.78
CA GLY A 67 -8.23 -13.91 -1.41
C GLY A 67 -9.11 -12.68 -1.26
N VAL A 68 -8.97 -12.00 -0.13
CA VAL A 68 -9.66 -10.76 0.20
C VAL A 68 -8.66 -9.62 0.35
N LEU A 69 -9.08 -8.41 -0.02
CA LEU A 69 -8.35 -7.17 0.24
C LEU A 69 -9.14 -6.36 1.24
N ASP A 70 -8.45 -5.66 2.12
CA ASP A 70 -9.04 -4.68 3.02
C ASP A 70 -8.08 -3.50 3.18
N GLU A 71 -8.62 -2.33 3.52
CA GLU A 71 -7.86 -1.10 3.80
C GLU A 71 -6.80 -0.75 2.71
N VAL A 72 -7.25 -0.62 1.45
CA VAL A 72 -6.38 -0.25 0.33
C VAL A 72 -6.13 1.27 0.29
N GLY A 73 -4.86 1.68 0.28
CA GLY A 73 -4.45 3.09 0.31
C GLY A 73 -3.37 3.44 -0.69
N ILE A 74 -3.40 4.68 -1.20
CA ILE A 74 -2.44 5.22 -2.17
C ILE A 74 -2.02 6.62 -1.73
N PHE A 75 -0.72 6.88 -1.76
CA PHE A 75 -0.12 8.11 -1.28
C PHE A 75 0.69 8.79 -2.37
N ASN A 76 0.67 10.12 -2.40
CA ASN A 76 1.50 10.92 -3.30
C ASN A 76 2.92 11.18 -2.76
N LYS A 77 3.30 10.48 -1.68
CA LYS A 77 4.62 10.55 -1.04
C LYS A 77 5.09 9.14 -0.70
N ALA A 78 6.40 8.95 -0.68
CA ALA A 78 7.00 7.76 -0.07
C ALA A 78 6.70 7.76 1.43
N LEU A 79 6.08 6.70 1.93
CA LEU A 79 5.92 6.49 3.36
C LEU A 79 7.23 5.96 3.97
N SER A 80 7.55 6.42 5.16
CA SER A 80 8.64 5.89 5.98
C SER A 80 8.27 4.52 6.57
N ALA A 81 9.28 3.74 6.96
CA ALA A 81 9.06 2.43 7.60
C ALA A 81 8.17 2.53 8.86
N ASN A 82 8.33 3.60 9.66
CA ASN A 82 7.52 3.81 10.86
C ASN A 82 6.06 4.15 10.53
N GLU A 83 5.80 4.93 9.47
CA GLU A 83 4.43 5.19 9.01
C GLU A 83 3.77 3.90 8.50
N ILE A 84 4.52 3.06 7.77
CA ILE A 84 4.06 1.75 7.29
C ILE A 84 3.69 0.82 8.45
N VAL A 85 4.55 0.70 9.47
CA VAL A 85 4.24 -0.07 10.68
C VAL A 85 3.02 0.50 11.40
N SER A 86 2.92 1.83 11.52
CA SER A 86 1.75 2.44 12.16
C SER A 86 0.45 2.17 11.41
N ILE A 87 0.47 2.15 10.07
CA ILE A 87 -0.70 1.81 9.25
C ILE A 87 -1.06 0.34 9.42
N MET A 88 -0.07 -0.57 9.44
CA MET A 88 -0.32 -1.99 9.71
C MET A 88 -1.00 -2.21 11.06
N ASP A 89 -0.48 -1.59 12.12
CA ASP A 89 -0.96 -1.82 13.49
C ASP A 89 -2.31 -1.15 13.78
N LYS A 90 -2.60 -0.01 13.13
CA LYS A 90 -3.76 0.83 13.44
C LYS A 90 -4.80 0.92 12.32
N GLY A 91 -4.52 0.32 11.16
CA GLY A 91 -5.26 0.51 9.93
C GLY A 91 -4.95 1.83 9.24
N LEU A 92 -5.59 2.07 8.08
CA LEU A 92 -5.56 3.36 7.39
C LEU A 92 -6.40 4.40 8.14
N ASP A 93 -6.02 4.71 9.36
CA ASP A 93 -6.53 5.89 10.03
C ASP A 93 -5.80 7.11 9.46
N LEU A 94 -6.43 7.80 8.51
CA LEU A 94 -5.91 9.03 7.92
C LEU A 94 -5.81 10.19 8.94
N SER A 95 -6.15 9.97 10.22
CA SER A 95 -5.95 10.94 11.29
C SER A 95 -4.48 11.27 11.60
N ILE A 96 -3.52 10.44 11.13
CA ILE A 96 -2.08 10.61 11.44
C ILE A 96 -1.29 11.53 10.50
N ASN A 97 -1.92 12.26 9.59
CA ASN A 97 -1.30 13.46 8.99
C ASN A 97 -2.40 14.48 8.62
N PRO A 98 -2.65 15.53 9.42
CA PRO A 98 -3.65 16.52 9.07
C PRO A 98 -3.11 17.31 7.87
N VAL A 99 -3.60 17.04 6.67
CA VAL A 99 -3.83 18.18 5.78
C VAL A 99 -4.83 19.02 6.55
N LEU A 100 -4.38 20.14 7.10
CA LEU A 100 -5.24 21.14 7.75
C LEU A 100 -6.30 21.59 6.74
N THR A 101 -7.41 20.87 6.67
CA THR A 101 -8.65 21.35 6.05
C THR A 101 -9.62 21.59 7.18
N ASN A 102 -9.55 22.81 7.72
CA ASN A 102 -10.64 23.55 8.34
C ASN A 102 -11.91 22.73 8.64
N GLY A 103 -11.88 21.94 9.71
CA GLY A 103 -13.08 21.43 10.37
C GLY A 103 -13.95 20.42 9.61
N LYS A 104 -13.43 19.67 8.63
CA LYS A 104 -14.19 18.55 8.05
C LYS A 104 -13.72 17.22 8.63
N LEU A 105 -14.43 16.78 9.66
CA LEU A 105 -14.36 15.44 10.23
C LEU A 105 -14.40 14.40 9.11
N THR A 106 -13.37 13.56 9.00
CA THR A 106 -13.47 12.30 8.25
C THR A 106 -14.46 11.42 9.00
N THR A 107 -15.63 11.19 8.40
CA THR A 107 -16.61 10.23 8.91
C THR A 107 -16.19 8.84 8.45
N THR A 108 -15.46 8.11 9.28
CA THR A 108 -15.26 6.66 9.09
C THR A 108 -16.59 5.96 9.39
N TRP A 109 -17.04 5.07 8.51
CA TRP A 109 -18.33 4.35 8.57
C TRP A 109 -18.50 3.43 9.80
N SER A 110 -17.51 3.33 10.69
CA SER A 110 -17.48 2.43 11.84
C SER A 110 -18.45 2.76 12.98
N LYS A 111 -19.18 3.90 12.92
CA LYS A 111 -20.22 4.24 13.92
C LYS A 111 -21.67 3.94 13.53
N ILE A 112 -21.93 3.32 12.37
CA ILE A 112 -23.30 2.92 11.98
C ILE A 112 -23.49 1.40 12.16
N LYS A 113 -23.29 0.90 13.37
CA LYS A 113 -24.03 -0.28 13.88
C LYS A 113 -24.24 -0.10 15.38
N ALA A 114 -25.15 0.80 15.72
CA ALA A 114 -25.83 0.82 17.00
C ALA A 114 -27.33 0.84 16.74
N LYS A 115 -27.90 -0.35 16.50
CA LYS A 115 -29.17 -0.78 17.08
C LYS A 115 -29.28 -2.30 17.02
#